data_AF-A0A6G0I344-F1
#
_entry.id   AF-A0A6G0I344-F1
#
_cell.length_a   1.000
_cell.length_b   1.000
_cell.length_c   1.000
_cell.angle_alpha   90.00
_cell.angle_beta   90.00
_cell.angle_gamma   90.00
#
_symmetry.space_group_name_H-M   'P 1'
#
loop_
_entity.id
_entity.type
_entity.pdbx_description
1 polymer ?
#
loop_
_entity_poly.entity_id
_entity_poly.type
_entity_poly.pdbx_seq_one_letter_code
_entity_poly.pdbx_strand_id
1 'polypeptide(L)'
;MINTYQTSLAPPPVPPRLGRSHPVLIPTPLPSQGHSTSLIRFLVGVVLLQLFLSIGGFVLLYKNYNMETLLSSEGKVASHSSERQETSSRPLARMVVEQQPHALGPDYLQWDMTHSVRKGINYYHNSWLTILQPGDYYVYSRVTFSKGDPQNPLASKVKLRKNETGEEKTVMKAYCSMDSHSGSALIPRMCTASQGEVITLEKGNQLSLWVQDRSLVNYEDGATTFGMYKL
;
A
#
# COMPACT_ATOMS: atom_id res chain seq x y z
N MET A 1 17.64 -87.35 -46.65
CA MET A 1 17.09 -88.19 -45.57
C MET A 1 15.62 -87.82 -45.41
N ILE A 2 14.72 -88.67 -45.93
CA ILE A 2 13.47 -89.22 -45.33
C ILE A 2 12.81 -88.35 -44.24
N ASN A 3 11.50 -88.10 -44.16
CA ASN A 3 10.30 -88.40 -44.95
C ASN A 3 9.09 -87.78 -44.19
N THR A 4 8.01 -87.45 -44.95
CA THR A 4 6.57 -87.62 -44.65
C THR A 4 5.96 -86.90 -43.41
N TYR A 5 4.71 -86.42 -43.40
CA TYR A 5 3.44 -86.97 -43.89
C TYR A 5 2.51 -85.80 -44.33
N GLN A 6 1.77 -85.82 -45.46
CA GLN A 6 0.53 -86.58 -45.72
C GLN A 6 -0.54 -86.33 -44.64
N THR A 7 -1.80 -85.92 -44.83
CA THR A 7 -2.83 -86.07 -45.90
C THR A 7 -4.07 -85.36 -45.27
N SER A 8 -5.01 -84.66 -45.93
CA SER A 8 -6.09 -85.26 -46.73
C SER A 8 -7.23 -84.22 -46.92
N LEU A 9 -7.54 -83.94 -48.18
CA LEU A 9 -8.89 -83.87 -48.79
C LEU A 9 -9.94 -82.82 -48.31
N ALA A 10 -10.76 -82.23 -49.19
CA ALA A 10 -10.83 -82.11 -50.65
C ALA A 10 -11.95 -81.07 -50.98
N PRO A 11 -12.38 -80.93 -52.25
CA PRO A 11 -12.46 -79.72 -53.06
C PRO A 11 -13.93 -79.22 -53.08
N PRO A 12 -14.54 -78.78 -54.19
CA PRO A 12 -14.22 -77.88 -55.29
C PRO A 12 -15.06 -76.60 -55.02
N PRO A 13 -15.84 -75.95 -55.90
CA PRO A 13 -15.77 -75.65 -57.32
C PRO A 13 -15.62 -74.13 -57.58
N VAL A 14 -15.12 -73.76 -58.76
CA VAL A 14 -15.10 -72.36 -59.22
C VAL A 14 -16.34 -72.09 -60.07
N PRO A 15 -17.18 -71.11 -59.72
CA PRO A 15 -17.57 -70.05 -60.68
C PRO A 15 -18.00 -68.74 -59.97
N PRO A 16 -18.53 -67.69 -60.63
CA PRO A 16 -18.39 -67.24 -62.02
C PRO A 16 -17.74 -65.84 -62.10
N ARG A 17 -17.03 -65.54 -63.19
CA ARG A 17 -16.81 -64.15 -63.61
C ARG A 17 -18.05 -63.64 -64.31
N LEU A 18 -18.80 -62.75 -63.65
CA LEU A 18 -19.68 -61.75 -64.27
C LEU A 18 -19.90 -60.61 -63.28
N GLY A 19 -19.79 -59.40 -63.80
CA GLY A 19 -19.49 -58.21 -63.00
C GLY A 19 -20.61 -57.77 -62.08
N ARG A 20 -20.20 -57.15 -60.96
CA ARG A 20 -20.94 -56.04 -60.37
C ARG A 20 -19.96 -55.21 -59.54
N SER A 21 -20.10 -53.91 -59.66
CA SER A 21 -19.47 -52.86 -58.88
C SER A 21 -19.33 -53.24 -57.39
N HIS A 22 -18.24 -52.81 -56.76
CA HIS A 22 -18.21 -51.91 -55.59
C HIS A 22 -16.76 -51.87 -55.07
N PRO A 23 -16.07 -50.72 -55.14
CA PRO A 23 -14.77 -50.59 -54.51
C PRO A 23 -14.98 -50.38 -53.02
N VAL A 24 -14.55 -51.34 -52.19
CA VAL A 24 -14.31 -51.08 -50.78
C VAL A 24 -13.00 -50.30 -50.70
N LEU A 25 -13.10 -49.01 -51.01
CA LEU A 25 -12.14 -48.01 -50.58
C LEU A 25 -12.32 -47.89 -49.07
N ILE A 26 -11.27 -48.20 -48.30
CA ILE A 26 -11.11 -47.62 -46.97
C ILE A 26 -10.74 -46.17 -47.22
N PRO A 27 -11.64 -45.19 -47.02
CA PRO A 27 -11.28 -43.80 -47.20
C PRO A 27 -10.68 -43.34 -45.87
N THR A 28 -9.40 -43.02 -45.88
CA THR A 28 -8.90 -41.99 -44.97
C THR A 28 -9.78 -40.75 -45.17
N PRO A 29 -10.49 -40.26 -44.14
CA PRO A 29 -11.22 -39.00 -44.27
C PRO A 29 -10.18 -37.88 -44.38
N LEU A 30 -10.07 -37.29 -45.57
CA LEU A 30 -9.65 -35.90 -45.68
C LEU A 30 -10.57 -35.06 -44.78
N PRO A 31 -10.05 -34.05 -44.07
CA PRO A 31 -10.87 -33.23 -43.18
C PRO A 31 -11.97 -32.55 -44.00
N SER A 32 -13.21 -32.84 -43.63
CA SER A 32 -14.38 -32.27 -44.26
C SER A 32 -14.37 -30.75 -44.10
N GLN A 33 -14.36 -30.10 -45.26
CA GLN A 33 -14.73 -28.72 -45.45
C GLN A 33 -16.19 -28.54 -45.00
N GLY A 34 -16.41 -28.10 -43.77
CA GLY A 34 -17.77 -27.76 -43.34
C GLY A 34 -18.06 -27.73 -41.85
N HIS A 35 -17.30 -27.04 -41.01
CA HIS A 35 -17.84 -26.58 -39.72
C HIS A 35 -17.09 -25.44 -39.01
N SER A 36 -16.30 -24.61 -39.70
CA SER A 36 -15.53 -23.55 -39.02
C SER A 36 -16.19 -22.17 -39.03
N THR A 37 -17.24 -21.94 -39.83
CA THR A 37 -17.83 -20.58 -39.98
C THR A 37 -18.50 -20.09 -38.70
N SER A 38 -19.23 -20.94 -37.99
CA SER A 38 -19.87 -20.56 -36.72
C SER A 38 -18.82 -20.30 -35.62
N LEU A 39 -17.75 -21.10 -35.60
CA LEU A 39 -16.67 -20.99 -34.63
C LEU A 39 -15.84 -19.73 -34.89
N ILE A 40 -15.53 -19.43 -36.15
CA ILE A 40 -14.86 -18.18 -36.56
C ILE A 40 -15.75 -16.98 -36.25
N ARG A 41 -17.06 -17.02 -36.52
CA ARG A 41 -17.99 -15.93 -36.17
C ARG A 41 -18.06 -15.70 -34.66
N PHE A 42 -18.08 -16.78 -33.88
CA PHE A 42 -18.03 -16.70 -32.42
C PHE A 42 -16.71 -16.08 -31.95
N LEU A 43 -15.58 -16.54 -32.48
CA LEU A 43 -14.25 -16.05 -32.11
C LEU A 43 -14.06 -14.57 -32.48
N VAL A 44 -14.55 -14.16 -33.65
CA VAL A 44 -14.61 -12.74 -34.06
C VAL A 44 -15.50 -11.94 -33.10
N GLY A 45 -16.66 -12.49 -32.69
CA GLY A 45 -17.53 -11.87 -31.70
C GLY A 45 -16.85 -11.66 -30.35
N VAL A 46 -16.11 -12.66 -29.85
CA VAL A 46 -15.37 -12.59 -28.58
C VAL A 46 -14.23 -11.57 -28.67
N VAL A 47 -13.49 -11.54 -29.78
CA VAL A 47 -12.40 -10.57 -29.98
C VAL A 47 -12.95 -9.15 -30.05
N LEU A 48 -14.04 -8.92 -30.78
CA LEU A 48 -14.71 -7.62 -30.84
C LEU A 48 -15.24 -7.22 -29.47
N LEU A 49 -15.88 -8.13 -28.73
CA LEU A 49 -16.36 -7.87 -27.37
C LEU A 49 -15.19 -7.49 -26.44
N GLN A 50 -14.08 -8.21 -26.49
CA GLN A 50 -12.89 -7.91 -25.69
C GLN A 50 -12.29 -6.55 -26.06
N LEU A 51 -12.26 -6.21 -27.36
CA LEU A 51 -11.83 -4.91 -27.83
C LEU A 51 -12.75 -3.80 -27.29
N PHE A 52 -14.08 -3.98 -27.34
CA PHE A 52 -15.04 -3.03 -26.79
C PHE A 52 -14.93 -2.91 -25.26
N LEU A 53 -14.72 -4.01 -24.54
CA LEU A 53 -14.51 -3.99 -23.09
C LEU A 53 -13.18 -3.31 -22.73
N SER A 54 -12.12 -3.51 -23.53
CA SER A 54 -10.82 -2.88 -23.31
C SER A 54 -10.87 -1.39 -23.61
N ILE A 55 -11.44 -0.98 -24.75
CA ILE A 55 -11.61 0.43 -25.11
C ILE A 55 -12.59 1.12 -24.16
N GLY A 56 -13.73 0.48 -23.86
CA GLY A 56 -14.72 1.00 -22.93
C GLY A 56 -14.17 1.11 -21.50
N GLY A 57 -13.44 0.10 -21.04
CA GLY A 57 -12.74 0.11 -19.76
C GLY A 57 -11.66 1.18 -19.72
N PHE A 58 -10.88 1.34 -20.79
CA PHE A 58 -9.86 2.40 -20.88
C PHE A 58 -10.49 3.79 -20.92
N VAL A 59 -11.58 4.01 -21.66
CA VAL A 59 -12.31 5.28 -21.68
C VAL A 59 -12.94 5.57 -20.32
N LEU A 60 -13.47 4.56 -19.62
CA LEU A 60 -13.99 4.70 -18.26
C LEU A 60 -12.88 5.06 -17.28
N LEU A 61 -11.74 4.37 -17.33
CA LEU A 61 -10.57 4.67 -16.49
C LEU A 61 -9.98 6.05 -16.82
N TYR A 62 -9.92 6.43 -18.09
CA TYR A 62 -9.43 7.74 -18.55
C TYR A 62 -10.38 8.86 -18.15
N LYS A 63 -11.69 8.66 -18.27
CA LYS A 63 -12.70 9.60 -17.75
C LYS A 63 -12.63 9.69 -16.23
N ASN A 64 -12.44 8.57 -15.53
CA ASN A 64 -12.34 8.57 -14.07
C ASN A 64 -11.05 9.25 -13.59
N TYR A 65 -9.92 9.01 -14.25
CA TYR A 65 -8.63 9.65 -13.97
C TYR A 65 -8.68 11.16 -14.25
N ASN A 66 -9.25 11.57 -15.39
CA ASN A 66 -9.44 12.99 -15.69
C ASN A 66 -10.49 13.63 -14.78
N MET A 67 -11.55 12.91 -14.39
CA MET A 67 -12.49 13.36 -13.36
C MET A 67 -11.81 13.52 -12.01
N GLU A 68 -10.92 12.62 -11.59
CA GLU A 68 -10.18 12.74 -10.33
C GLU A 68 -9.20 13.92 -10.37
N THR A 69 -8.61 14.19 -11.54
CA THR A 69 -7.75 15.36 -11.80
C THR A 69 -8.55 16.67 -11.83
N LEU A 70 -9.81 16.66 -12.32
CA LEU A 70 -10.71 17.82 -12.36
C LEU A 70 -11.51 18.04 -11.06
N LEU A 71 -11.88 16.98 -10.33
CA LEU A 71 -12.55 17.00 -9.03
C LEU A 71 -11.57 17.33 -7.88
N SER A 72 -10.26 17.24 -8.13
CA SER A 72 -9.25 17.93 -7.31
C SER A 72 -9.32 19.46 -7.46
N SER A 73 -10.07 20.00 -8.43
CA SER A 73 -10.28 21.44 -8.64
C SER A 73 -11.69 21.93 -8.29
N GLU A 74 -12.70 21.07 -8.12
CA GLU A 74 -14.06 21.57 -7.82
C GLU A 74 -14.91 20.55 -7.04
N GLY A 75 -15.46 21.01 -5.91
CA GLY A 75 -16.12 20.14 -4.93
C GLY A 75 -17.60 19.82 -5.19
N LYS A 76 -18.02 18.76 -4.47
CA LYS A 76 -19.35 18.53 -3.85
C LYS A 76 -20.33 17.53 -4.52
N VAL A 77 -20.42 16.37 -3.84
CA VAL A 77 -21.61 15.54 -3.47
C VAL A 77 -22.52 14.95 -4.56
N ALA A 78 -22.52 13.62 -4.66
CA ALA A 78 -23.72 12.77 -4.64
C ALA A 78 -23.33 11.31 -4.29
N SER A 79 -23.92 10.77 -3.22
CA SER A 79 -23.62 9.46 -2.64
C SER A 79 -24.47 8.34 -3.26
N HIS A 80 -23.91 7.14 -3.46
CA HIS A 80 -24.59 5.85 -3.26
C HIS A 80 -23.61 4.67 -3.40
N SER A 81 -23.14 4.10 -2.29
CA SER A 81 -22.93 2.66 -2.10
C SER A 81 -22.58 2.37 -0.63
N SER A 82 -23.54 1.78 0.06
CA SER A 82 -23.74 1.72 1.51
C SER A 82 -22.85 0.71 2.27
N GLU A 83 -21.61 0.44 1.83
CA GLU A 83 -20.79 -0.63 2.44
C GLU A 83 -19.31 -0.27 2.66
N ARG A 84 -18.89 0.95 2.29
CA ARG A 84 -17.56 1.52 2.63
C ARG A 84 -17.62 2.61 3.71
N GLN A 85 -18.78 2.80 4.33
CA GLN A 85 -19.08 3.96 5.18
C GLN A 85 -19.03 3.64 6.68
N GLU A 86 -18.28 2.62 7.09
CA GLU A 86 -17.96 2.35 8.51
C GLU A 86 -16.57 2.84 8.95
N THR A 87 -15.81 3.47 8.07
CA THR A 87 -14.74 4.38 8.50
C THR A 87 -15.07 5.79 8.04
N SER A 88 -16.09 6.40 8.65
CA SER A 88 -16.07 7.86 8.75
C SER A 88 -14.72 8.23 9.38
N SER A 89 -13.90 8.95 8.60
CA SER A 89 -12.49 9.25 8.82
C SER A 89 -12.03 9.20 10.29
N ARG A 90 -11.55 8.05 10.76
CA ARG A 90 -11.03 7.89 12.13
C ARG A 90 -9.88 8.88 12.32
N PRO A 91 -9.85 9.66 13.42
CA PRO A 91 -8.82 10.64 13.63
C PRO A 91 -7.42 10.03 13.61
N LEU A 92 -6.51 10.60 12.82
CA LEU A 92 -5.11 10.18 12.73
C LEU A 92 -4.20 11.36 12.39
N ALA A 93 -2.96 11.30 12.86
CA ALA A 93 -1.88 12.15 12.42
C ALA A 93 -0.59 11.33 12.27
N ARG A 94 0.13 11.55 11.17
CA ARG A 94 1.50 11.10 10.94
C ARG A 94 2.31 12.29 10.47
N MET A 95 3.17 12.78 11.36
CA MET A 95 3.93 14.01 11.17
C MET A 95 5.32 13.71 10.63
N VAL A 96 5.70 14.47 9.61
CA VAL A 96 7.04 14.50 9.03
C VAL A 96 7.77 15.72 9.59
N VAL A 97 9.01 15.54 10.02
CA VAL A 97 9.80 16.63 10.60
C VAL A 97 10.18 17.63 9.52
N GLU A 98 10.14 18.93 9.84
CA GLU A 98 10.61 19.98 8.95
C GLU A 98 12.14 20.03 8.93
N GLN A 99 12.75 20.06 7.74
CA GLN A 99 14.21 19.94 7.56
C GLN A 99 15.01 21.20 7.95
N GLN A 100 14.37 22.29 8.40
CA GLN A 100 15.05 23.53 8.78
C GLN A 100 15.20 23.67 10.31
N PRO A 101 16.41 23.46 10.86
CA PRO A 101 16.66 23.56 12.31
C PRO A 101 16.97 24.99 12.78
N HIS A 102 17.00 25.98 11.89
CA HIS A 102 17.60 27.31 12.17
C HIS A 102 16.71 28.29 12.95
N ALA A 103 15.54 27.88 13.41
CA ALA A 103 14.74 28.75 14.26
C ALA A 103 15.33 28.77 15.69
N LEU A 104 15.91 29.90 16.12
CA LEU A 104 15.98 30.25 17.54
C LEU A 104 14.56 30.19 18.10
N GLY A 105 14.26 29.15 18.85
CA GLY A 105 12.89 28.81 19.21
C GLY A 105 12.88 27.69 20.24
N PRO A 106 11.70 27.42 20.82
CA PRO A 106 11.57 26.40 21.84
C PRO A 106 11.96 25.03 21.29
N ASP A 107 12.39 24.14 22.17
CA ASP A 107 12.91 22.79 21.90
C ASP A 107 11.86 21.79 21.35
N TYR A 108 10.80 22.32 20.75
CA TYR A 108 9.76 21.58 20.07
C TYR A 108 10.10 21.37 18.61
N LEU A 109 9.90 20.14 18.14
CA LEU A 109 10.04 19.85 16.72
C LEU A 109 8.93 20.55 15.93
N GLN A 110 9.32 21.07 14.76
CA GLN A 110 8.41 21.61 13.77
C GLN A 110 8.09 20.52 12.76
N TRP A 111 6.84 20.48 12.32
CA TRP A 111 6.36 19.48 11.40
C TRP A 111 6.08 20.12 10.04
N ASP A 112 6.51 19.45 8.98
CA ASP A 112 6.17 19.82 7.62
C ASP A 112 4.68 19.54 7.37
N MET A 113 3.86 20.58 7.37
CA MET A 113 2.41 20.45 7.18
C MET A 113 2.01 19.97 5.78
N THR A 114 2.90 20.10 4.79
CA THR A 114 2.64 19.72 3.40
C THR A 114 2.83 18.21 3.19
N HIS A 115 3.84 17.62 3.82
CA HIS A 115 4.13 16.18 3.73
C HIS A 115 3.56 15.35 4.89
N SER A 116 3.04 16.01 5.93
CA SER A 116 2.37 15.34 7.05
C SER A 116 0.94 14.91 6.69
N VAL A 117 0.54 13.72 7.15
CA VAL A 117 -0.82 13.21 6.97
C VAL A 117 -1.64 13.51 8.21
N ARG A 118 -2.78 14.18 8.05
CA ARG A 118 -3.70 14.48 9.15
C ARG A 118 -5.15 14.29 8.72
N LYS A 119 -5.94 13.67 9.59
CA LYS A 119 -7.37 13.45 9.42
C LYS A 119 -8.04 13.63 10.79
N GLY A 120 -8.98 14.57 10.93
CA GLY A 120 -9.66 14.80 12.21
C GLY A 120 -8.74 15.28 13.35
N ILE A 121 -7.56 15.81 13.05
CA ILE A 121 -6.58 16.38 13.99
C ILE A 121 -6.18 17.77 13.46
N ASN A 122 -6.25 18.78 14.31
CA ASN A 122 -5.81 20.13 13.98
C ASN A 122 -4.39 20.39 14.52
N TYR A 123 -3.85 21.58 14.35
CA TYR A 123 -2.49 21.93 14.75
C TYR A 123 -2.38 23.40 15.20
N TYR A 124 -1.31 23.71 15.91
CA TYR A 124 -0.97 25.06 16.35
C TYR A 124 0.54 25.29 16.21
N HIS A 125 0.92 26.39 15.55
CA HIS A 125 2.31 26.78 15.23
C HIS A 125 3.19 25.61 14.75
N ASN A 126 2.66 24.75 13.88
CA ASN A 126 3.37 23.60 13.27
C ASN A 126 4.04 22.60 14.23
N SER A 127 3.99 22.78 15.55
CA SER A 127 4.57 21.86 16.55
C SER A 127 3.52 21.07 17.32
N TRP A 128 2.36 21.69 17.58
CA TRP A 128 1.34 21.14 18.45
C TRP A 128 0.23 20.52 17.63
N LEU A 129 -0.17 19.29 17.96
CA LEU A 129 -1.34 18.61 17.43
C LEU A 129 -2.52 18.80 18.37
N THR A 130 -3.64 19.30 17.85
CA THR A 130 -4.85 19.63 18.61
C THR A 130 -5.95 18.59 18.36
N ILE A 131 -6.46 18.01 19.44
CA ILE A 131 -7.50 16.99 19.41
C ILE A 131 -8.87 17.62 19.15
N LEU A 132 -9.56 17.14 18.11
CA LEU A 132 -10.90 17.62 17.75
C LEU A 132 -12.02 16.73 18.32
N GLN A 133 -11.74 15.45 18.51
CA GLN A 133 -12.68 14.47 19.03
C GLN A 133 -12.10 13.79 20.27
N PRO A 134 -12.82 13.76 21.40
CA PRO A 134 -12.32 13.07 22.59
C PRO A 134 -12.27 11.56 22.38
N GLY A 135 -11.45 10.88 23.17
CA GLY A 135 -11.33 9.42 23.21
C GLY A 135 -9.92 8.96 23.54
N ASP A 136 -9.70 7.65 23.43
CA ASP A 136 -8.37 7.07 23.62
C ASP A 136 -7.60 7.11 22.30
N TYR A 137 -6.33 7.50 22.38
CA TYR A 137 -5.42 7.59 21.24
C TYR A 137 -4.17 6.79 21.53
N TYR A 138 -3.73 5.98 20.56
CA TYR A 138 -2.37 5.49 20.59
C TYR A 138 -1.46 6.59 20.02
N VAL A 139 -0.59 7.13 20.88
CA VAL A 139 0.37 8.17 20.55
C VAL A 139 1.75 7.53 20.47
N TYR A 140 2.51 7.83 19.42
CA TYR A 140 3.85 7.30 19.24
C TYR A 140 4.83 8.38 18.79
N SER A 141 6.09 8.21 19.17
CA SER A 141 7.19 9.02 18.67
C SER A 141 8.44 8.18 18.47
N ARG A 142 9.21 8.53 17.45
CA ARG A 142 10.56 8.03 17.22
C ARG A 142 11.44 9.21 16.89
N VAL A 143 12.52 9.40 17.65
CA VAL A 143 13.49 10.48 17.41
C VAL A 143 14.86 9.84 17.28
N THR A 144 15.53 10.10 16.17
CA THR A 144 16.91 9.65 15.97
C THR A 144 17.84 10.83 16.20
N PHE A 145 18.84 10.66 17.05
CA PHE A 145 19.90 11.61 17.31
C PHE A 145 21.15 11.18 16.54
N SER A 146 21.83 12.15 15.92
CA SER A 146 23.07 11.97 15.16
C SER A 146 24.32 12.37 15.93
N LYS A 147 24.14 12.99 17.10
CA LYS A 147 25.19 13.49 17.98
C LYS A 147 24.82 13.24 19.44
N GLY A 148 25.82 12.95 20.27
CA GLY A 148 25.69 12.89 21.72
C GLY A 148 25.79 14.27 22.38
N ASP A 149 25.31 14.37 23.61
CA ASP A 149 25.53 15.52 24.50
C ASP A 149 26.42 15.06 25.68
N PRO A 150 27.51 15.77 26.00
CA PRO A 150 28.45 15.35 27.05
C PRO A 150 27.92 15.55 28.47
N GLN A 151 26.91 16.40 28.68
CA GLN A 151 26.38 16.76 30.00
C GLN A 151 25.01 16.17 30.27
N ASN A 152 24.19 16.00 29.24
CA ASN A 152 22.79 15.67 29.40
C ASN A 152 22.38 14.44 28.58
N PRO A 153 21.40 13.64 29.05
CA PRO A 153 20.91 12.49 28.30
C PRO A 153 20.02 12.95 27.13
N LEU A 154 20.20 12.35 25.95
CA LEU A 154 19.39 12.63 24.77
C LEU A 154 17.96 12.19 25.05
N ALA A 155 17.06 13.16 25.21
CA ALA A 155 15.70 12.92 25.66
C ALA A 155 14.67 13.28 24.58
N SER A 156 13.69 12.40 24.42
CA SER A 156 12.48 12.62 23.61
C SER A 156 11.27 12.58 24.55
N LYS A 157 10.51 13.67 24.63
CA LYS A 157 9.39 13.82 25.57
C LYS A 157 8.13 14.25 24.84
N VAL A 158 7.03 13.54 25.03
CA VAL A 158 5.72 14.01 24.57
C VAL A 158 5.14 14.92 25.65
N LYS A 159 4.84 16.15 25.25
CA LYS A 159 4.23 17.19 26.09
C LYS A 159 2.74 17.26 25.77
N LEU A 160 1.93 17.40 26.81
CA LEU A 160 0.48 17.56 26.75
C LEU A 160 0.12 18.86 27.48
N ARG A 161 -0.74 19.67 26.87
CA ARG A 161 -1.40 20.80 27.54
C ARG A 161 -2.90 20.79 27.23
N LYS A 162 -3.70 21.34 28.14
CA LYS A 162 -5.16 21.38 27.99
C LYS A 162 -5.62 22.24 26.82
N ASN A 163 -4.92 23.35 26.58
CA ASN A 163 -5.16 24.33 25.51
C ASN A 163 -3.90 25.22 25.35
N GLU A 164 -3.96 26.25 24.52
CA GLU A 164 -2.81 27.11 24.17
C GLU A 164 -2.16 27.81 25.37
N THR A 165 -2.94 28.18 26.39
CA THR A 165 -2.47 28.88 27.60
C THR A 165 -2.32 27.94 28.80
N GLY A 166 -2.56 26.64 28.62
CA GLY A 166 -2.57 25.66 29.68
C GLY A 166 -1.16 25.21 30.07
N GLU A 167 -1.00 24.77 31.31
CA GLU A 167 0.26 24.20 31.78
C GLU A 167 0.65 22.94 31.01
N GLU A 168 1.95 22.82 30.71
CA GLU A 168 2.51 21.70 29.99
C GLU A 168 2.91 20.56 30.94
N LYS A 169 2.33 19.38 30.74
CA LYS A 169 2.70 18.15 31.44
C LYS A 169 3.47 17.23 30.49
N THR A 170 4.46 16.51 31.01
CA THR A 170 5.09 15.43 30.24
C THR A 170 4.31 14.14 30.44
N VAL A 171 3.87 13.52 29.34
CA VAL A 171 3.08 12.27 29.37
C VAL A 171 3.90 11.05 28.96
N MET A 172 4.89 11.21 28.08
CA MET A 172 5.79 10.13 27.67
C MET A 172 7.23 10.63 27.67
N LYS A 173 8.18 9.76 28.05
CA LYS A 173 9.63 10.06 28.02
C LYS A 173 10.39 8.83 27.52
N ALA A 174 11.28 9.05 26.56
CA ALA A 174 12.28 8.09 26.13
C ALA A 174 13.65 8.77 26.14
N TYR A 175 14.67 7.96 26.42
CA TYR A 175 16.05 8.43 26.46
C TYR A 175 16.90 7.54 25.58
N CYS A 176 17.96 8.13 25.03
CA CYS A 176 19.12 7.37 24.62
C CYS A 176 20.40 8.04 25.11
N SER A 177 21.47 7.26 25.22
CA SER A 177 22.81 7.75 25.44
C SER A 177 23.69 7.41 24.25
N MET A 178 24.56 8.35 23.88
CA MET A 178 25.61 8.15 22.91
C MET A 178 26.83 8.89 23.41
N ASP A 179 27.96 8.19 23.47
CA ASP A 179 29.21 8.79 23.90
C ASP A 179 29.62 9.91 22.93
N SER A 180 29.77 11.12 23.45
CA SER A 180 30.27 12.29 22.73
C SER A 180 31.73 12.13 22.27
N HIS A 181 32.47 11.16 22.82
CA HIS A 181 33.92 11.04 22.69
C HIS A 181 34.43 9.87 21.84
N SER A 182 33.56 8.97 21.35
CA SER A 182 34.00 7.67 20.76
C SER A 182 33.68 7.47 19.27
N GLY A 183 33.49 8.55 18.52
CA GLY A 183 33.23 8.50 17.07
C GLY A 183 34.50 8.61 16.22
N SER A 184 34.74 7.64 15.34
CA SER A 184 35.54 7.87 14.14
C SER A 184 34.76 8.85 13.24
N ALA A 185 35.41 9.88 12.69
CA ALA A 185 34.78 10.84 11.77
C ALA A 185 34.13 10.17 10.54
N LEU A 186 34.45 8.90 10.28
CA LEU A 186 33.98 8.12 9.13
C LEU A 186 32.68 7.33 9.38
N ILE A 187 32.22 7.17 10.63
CA ILE A 187 31.00 6.40 10.94
C ILE A 187 30.10 7.21 11.89
N PRO A 188 29.00 7.81 11.39
CA PRO A 188 28.06 8.51 12.25
C PRO A 188 27.41 7.50 13.19
N ARG A 189 27.55 7.75 14.50
CA ARG A 189 26.77 6.99 15.49
C ARG A 189 25.40 7.62 15.58
N MET A 190 24.39 6.77 15.47
CA MET A 190 22.98 7.15 15.56
C MET A 190 22.39 6.49 16.78
N CYS A 191 21.50 7.19 17.48
CA CYS A 191 20.67 6.55 18.46
C CYS A 191 19.21 6.99 18.36
N THR A 192 18.32 6.02 18.44
CA THR A 192 16.89 6.24 18.29
C THR A 192 16.17 6.01 19.63
N ALA A 193 15.50 7.04 20.11
CA ALA A 193 14.55 6.97 21.22
C ALA A 193 13.13 6.77 20.67
N SER A 194 12.53 5.61 20.96
CA SER A 194 11.18 5.24 20.54
C SER A 194 10.25 5.05 21.75
N GLN A 195 9.02 5.49 21.63
CA GLN A 195 7.99 5.35 22.66
C GLN A 195 6.59 5.34 22.04
N GLY A 196 5.66 4.66 22.71
CA GLY A 196 4.25 4.63 22.33
C GLY A 196 3.38 4.27 23.53
N GLU A 197 2.26 4.98 23.71
CA GLU A 197 1.35 4.79 24.83
C GLU A 197 -0.09 5.14 24.43
N VAL A 198 -1.07 4.51 25.09
CA VAL A 198 -2.48 4.88 24.96
C VAL A 198 -2.80 5.99 25.94
N ILE A 199 -3.29 7.12 25.42
CA ILE A 199 -3.62 8.30 26.21
C ILE A 199 -5.08 8.68 25.94
N THR A 200 -5.86 8.83 27.01
CA THR A 200 -7.20 9.42 26.93
C THR A 200 -7.08 10.93 26.76
N LEU A 201 -7.65 11.45 25.68
CA LEU A 201 -7.55 12.86 25.31
C LEU A 201 -8.92 13.49 25.17
N GLU A 202 -9.03 14.72 25.64
CA GLU A 202 -10.23 15.54 25.51
C GLU A 202 -10.14 16.47 24.29
N LYS A 203 -11.30 16.95 23.83
CA LYS A 203 -11.34 17.97 22.78
C LYS A 203 -10.60 19.23 23.25
N GLY A 204 -9.71 19.74 22.39
CA GLY A 204 -8.88 20.92 22.66
C GLY A 204 -7.52 20.60 23.28
N ASN A 205 -7.31 19.38 23.78
CA ASN A 205 -5.97 18.97 24.23
C ASN A 205 -4.95 19.09 23.10
N GLN A 206 -3.73 19.48 23.46
CA GLN A 206 -2.64 19.67 22.50
C GLN A 206 -1.43 18.84 22.90
N LEU A 207 -0.84 18.15 21.92
CA LEU A 207 0.37 17.35 22.09
C LEU A 207 1.51 17.86 21.22
N SER A 208 2.72 17.87 21.74
CA SER A 208 3.94 18.23 20.99
C SER A 208 5.11 17.34 21.38
N LEU A 209 6.08 17.22 20.47
CA LEU A 209 7.31 16.46 20.73
C LEU A 209 8.44 17.42 21.08
N TRP A 210 8.90 17.31 22.32
CA TRP A 210 10.04 18.05 22.87
C TRP A 210 11.29 17.17 22.80
N VAL A 211 12.40 17.74 22.39
CA VAL A 211 13.72 17.10 22.41
C VAL A 211 14.68 17.94 23.22
N GLN A 212 15.78 17.37 23.71
CA GLN A 212 16.76 18.14 24.48
C GLN A 212 17.42 19.27 23.70
N ASP A 213 17.90 18.95 22.51
CA ASP A 213 18.50 19.91 21.59
C ASP A 213 18.19 19.44 20.16
N ARG A 214 17.54 20.33 19.41
CA ARG A 214 17.13 20.11 18.02
C ARG A 214 18.33 20.00 17.08
N SER A 215 19.49 20.54 17.43
CA SER A 215 20.73 20.45 16.65
C SER A 215 21.33 19.03 16.63
N LEU A 216 20.92 18.19 17.59
CA LEU A 216 21.39 16.81 17.73
C LEU A 216 20.49 15.81 16.99
N VAL A 217 19.31 16.23 16.55
CA VAL A 217 18.32 15.37 15.87
C VAL A 217 18.72 15.13 14.41
N ASN A 218 18.50 13.90 13.93
CA ASN A 218 18.56 13.55 12.53
C ASN A 218 17.21 13.87 11.85
N TYR A 219 17.26 14.72 10.83
CA TYR A 219 16.13 15.19 10.02
C TYR A 219 15.96 14.45 8.69
N GLU A 220 16.79 13.43 8.43
CA GLU A 220 16.58 12.54 7.29
C GLU A 220 15.18 11.94 7.33
N ASP A 221 14.60 11.74 6.14
CA ASP A 221 13.23 11.29 6.00
C ASP A 221 13.01 9.97 6.72
N GLY A 222 12.04 9.97 7.64
CA GLY A 222 11.74 8.80 8.44
C GLY A 222 12.80 8.47 9.49
N ALA A 223 13.76 9.33 9.82
CA ALA A 223 14.59 9.16 11.02
C ALA A 223 13.84 9.63 12.28
N THR A 224 13.02 10.68 12.13
CA THR A 224 12.24 11.31 13.19
C THR A 224 10.77 11.42 12.79
N THR A 225 9.87 10.88 13.62
CA THR A 225 8.43 10.81 13.36
C THR A 225 7.62 10.99 14.63
N PHE A 226 6.47 11.64 14.52
CA PHE A 226 5.47 11.74 15.60
C PHE A 226 4.09 11.47 15.03
N GLY A 227 3.24 10.78 15.78
CA GLY A 227 1.91 10.51 15.29
C GLY A 227 0.98 9.96 16.35
N MET A 228 -0.29 9.87 15.94
CA MET A 228 -1.34 9.30 16.76
C MET A 228 -2.48 8.79 15.88
N TYR A 229 -3.26 7.88 16.42
CA TYR A 229 -4.56 7.52 15.86
C TYR A 229 -5.52 7.19 16.99
N LYS A 230 -6.79 7.54 16.80
CA LYS A 230 -7.86 7.23 17.75
C LYS A 230 -8.06 5.71 17.81
N LEU A 231 -8.32 5.17 19.00
CA LEU A 231 -8.71 3.78 19.26
C LEU A 231 -10.22 3.57 19.25
#